data_AF-A0A8T4UKT3-F1
#
_entry.id   AF-A0A8T4UKT3-F1
#
_cell.length_a   1.000
_cell.length_b   1.000
_cell.length_c   1.000
_cell.angle_alpha   90.00
_cell.angle_beta   90.00
_cell.angle_gamma   90.00
#
_symmetry.space_group_name_H-M   'P 1'
#
loop_
_entity.id
_entity.type
_entity.pdbx_description
1 polymer ?
#
loop_
_entity_poly.entity_id
_entity_poly.type
_entity_poly.pdbx_seq_one_letter_code
_entity_poly.pdbx_strand_id
1 'polypeptide(L)' 'MIDYMAWSEKRVQQYKRGKKPTWLELRMLEHADPVHMTLAIVGTIALVYGLWVNQWLWIIIGVGLNILGHLYTWWK' A
#
# COMPACT_ATOMS: atom_id res chain seq x y z
N MET A 1 13.68 10.10 30.60
CA MET A 1 14.20 10.35 29.23
C MET A 1 13.05 10.03 28.29
N ILE A 2 12.37 11.05 27.74
CA ILE A 2 11.20 10.85 26.88
C ILE A 2 11.71 10.38 25.52
N ASP A 3 11.33 9.17 25.14
CA ASP A 3 11.76 8.52 23.91
C ASP A 3 11.00 9.12 22.72
N TYR A 4 11.63 10.08 22.04
CA TYR A 4 11.14 10.80 20.87
C TYR A 4 11.09 9.97 19.58
N MET A 5 11.38 8.66 19.61
CA MET A 5 11.28 7.86 18.39
C MET A 5 9.85 7.87 17.88
N ALA A 6 9.71 8.19 16.59
CA ALA A 6 8.44 8.14 15.91
C ALA A 6 7.87 6.72 16.01
N TRP A 7 6.54 6.61 16.04
CA TRP A 7 5.87 5.31 16.15
C TRP A 7 6.37 4.31 15.09
N SER A 8 6.66 4.80 13.87
CA SER A 8 7.25 4.01 12.79
C SER A 8 8.63 3.45 13.14
N GLU A 9 9.52 4.23 13.74
CA GLU A 9 10.88 3.82 14.12
C GLU A 9 10.86 2.73 15.19
N LYS A 10 9.97 2.87 16.19
CA LYS A 10 9.78 1.84 17.22
C LYS A 10 9.32 0.51 16.61
N ARG A 11 8.49 0.54 15.58
CA ARG A 11 8.01 -0.66 14.87
C ARG A 11 9.07 -1.25 13.96
N VAL A 12 9.81 -0.44 13.21
CA VAL A 12 10.96 -0.89 12.39
C VAL A 12 12.01 -1.60 13.26
N GLN A 13 12.29 -1.09 14.47
CA GLN A 13 13.18 -1.80 15.41
C GLN A 13 12.60 -3.11 15.94
N GLN A 14 11.28 -3.18 16.18
CA GLN A 14 10.62 -4.43 16.57
C GLN A 14 10.69 -5.49 15.46
N TYR A 15 10.57 -5.09 14.18
CA TYR A 15 10.74 -5.98 13.04
C TYR A 15 12.18 -6.49 12.91
N LYS A 16 13.19 -5.63 13.12
CA LYS A 16 14.60 -6.05 13.16
C LYS A 16 14.91 -7.03 14.30
N ARG A 17 14.12 -7.03 15.38
CA ARG A 17 14.21 -8.00 16.48
C ARG A 17 13.44 -9.30 16.24
N GLY A 18 12.91 -9.53 15.04
CA GLY A 18 12.27 -10.79 14.65
C GLY A 18 10.81 -10.94 15.08
N LYS A 19 10.16 -9.87 15.57
CA LYS A 19 8.71 -9.90 15.78
C LYS A 19 8.00 -9.76 14.45
N LYS A 20 7.05 -10.66 14.16
CA LYS A 20 6.25 -10.60 12.93
C LYS A 20 5.21 -9.48 13.03
N PRO A 21 5.03 -8.67 11.96
CA PRO A 21 3.94 -7.68 11.89
C PRO A 21 2.58 -8.34 11.98
N THR A 22 1.66 -7.64 12.65
CA THR A 22 0.23 -7.92 12.51
C THR A 22 -0.26 -7.48 11.13
N TRP A 23 -1.35 -8.07 10.65
CA TRP A 23 -1.93 -7.76 9.34
C TRP A 23 -2.24 -6.26 9.13
N LEU A 24 -2.68 -5.57 10.18
CA LEU A 24 -2.92 -4.12 10.14
C LEU A 24 -1.63 -3.32 10.01
N GLU A 25 -0.57 -3.71 10.73
CA GLU A 25 0.74 -3.06 10.62
C GLU A 25 1.35 -3.27 9.24
N LEU A 26 1.20 -4.48 8.67
CA LEU A 26 1.64 -4.77 7.29
C LEU A 26 0.97 -3.82 6.30
N ARG A 27 -0.34 -3.59 6.44
CA ARG A 27 -1.11 -2.71 5.57
C ARG A 27 -0.74 -1.22 5.72
N MET A 28 -0.41 -0.80 6.94
CA MET A 28 0.12 0.55 7.18
C MET A 28 1.52 0.74 6.60
N LEU A 29 2.37 -0.29 6.69
CA LEU A 29 3.68 -0.31 6.04
C LEU A 29 3.58 -0.32 4.52
N GLU A 30 2.58 -0.99 3.95
CA GLU A 30 2.32 -0.94 2.51
C GLU A 30 2.04 0.49 2.03
N HIS A 31 1.21 1.24 2.76
CA HIS A 31 0.93 2.64 2.43
C HIS A 31 2.12 3.58 2.67
N ALA A 32 3.14 3.13 3.38
CA ALA A 32 4.39 3.86 3.51
C ALA A 32 5.34 3.62 2.31
N ASP A 33 5.09 2.61 1.46
CA ASP A 33 5.86 2.42 0.24
C ASP A 33 5.35 3.37 -0.87
N PRO A 34 6.19 4.29 -1.38
CA PRO A 34 5.79 5.28 -2.36
C PRO A 34 5.30 4.64 -3.68
N VAL A 35 5.78 3.43 -4.02
CA VAL A 35 5.38 2.72 -5.22
C VAL A 35 3.94 2.20 -5.07
N HIS A 36 3.62 1.61 -3.93
CA HIS A 36 2.27 1.16 -3.61
C HIS A 36 1.28 2.33 -3.66
N MET A 37 1.63 3.43 -2.99
CA MET A 37 0.79 4.63 -2.96
C MET A 37 0.55 5.20 -4.36
N THR A 38 1.58 5.25 -5.20
CA THR A 38 1.46 5.75 -6.58
C THR A 38 0.56 4.84 -7.42
N LEU A 39 0.75 3.52 -7.34
CA LEU A 39 -0.08 2.53 -8.05
C LEU A 39 -1.53 2.56 -7.59
N ALA A 40 -1.78 2.74 -6.29
CA ALA A 40 -3.12 2.87 -5.72
C ALA A 40 -3.82 4.16 -6.19
N ILE A 41 -3.10 5.29 -6.27
CA ILE A 41 -3.65 6.54 -6.78
C ILE A 41 -4.00 6.41 -8.26
N VAL A 42 -3.07 5.96 -9.10
CA VAL A 42 -3.30 5.80 -10.54
C VAL A 42 -4.40 4.76 -10.81
N GLY A 43 -4.39 3.64 -10.09
CA GLY A 43 -5.42 2.62 -10.19
C GLY A 43 -6.80 3.13 -9.80
N THR A 44 -6.89 3.91 -8.72
CA THR A 44 -8.15 4.54 -8.28
C THR A 44 -8.67 5.53 -9.30
N ILE A 45 -7.81 6.39 -9.86
CA ILE A 45 -8.19 7.35 -10.92
C ILE A 45 -8.71 6.61 -12.15
N ALA A 46 -8.02 5.57 -12.61
CA ALA A 46 -8.44 4.76 -13.74
C ALA A 46 -9.78 4.05 -13.50
N LEU A 47 -10.00 3.56 -12.27
CA LEU A 47 -11.25 2.90 -11.87
C LEU A 47 -12.43 3.89 -11.84
N VAL A 48 -12.25 5.06 -11.21
CA VAL A 48 -13.27 6.11 -11.18
C VAL A 48 -13.61 6.58 -12.59
N TYR A 49 -12.60 6.81 -13.43
CA TYR A 49 -12.80 7.18 -14.83
C TYR A 49 -13.51 6.07 -15.61
N GLY A 50 -13.12 4.81 -15.42
CA GLY A 50 -13.76 3.66 -16.07
C GLY A 50 -15.22 3.49 -15.69
N LEU A 51 -15.56 3.71 -14.42
CA LEU A 51 -16.96 3.74 -13.96
C LEU A 51 -17.72 4.92 -14.56
N TRP A 52 -17.10 6.11 -14.65
CA TRP A 52 -17.73 7.30 -15.23
C TRP A 52 -18.09 7.11 -16.71
N VAL A 53 -17.17 6.55 -17.51
CA VAL A 53 -17.38 6.32 -18.96
C VAL A 53 -18.06 4.96 -19.23
N ASN A 54 -18.34 4.17 -18.19
CA ASN A 54 -18.86 2.79 -18.28
C ASN A 54 -18.01 1.88 -19.19
N GLN A 55 -16.69 2.08 -19.16
CA GLN A 55 -15.72 1.36 -19.98
C GLN A 55 -15.02 0.28 -19.15
N TRP A 56 -15.36 -0.98 -19.41
CA TRP A 56 -14.83 -2.14 -18.69
C TRP A 56 -13.30 -2.23 -18.72
N LEU A 57 -12.65 -1.81 -19.82
CA LEU A 57 -11.19 -1.84 -19.94
C LEU A 57 -10.51 -1.03 -18.83
N TRP A 58 -11.00 0.19 -18.58
CA TRP A 58 -10.45 1.09 -17.56
C TRP A 58 -10.72 0.59 -16.13
N ILE A 59 -11.86 -0.06 -15.91
CA ILE A 59 -12.19 -0.69 -14.63
C ILE A 59 -11.21 -1.84 -14.34
N ILE A 60 -10.97 -2.72 -15.32
CA ILE A 60 -10.04 -3.84 -15.18
C ILE A 60 -8.62 -3.33 -14.94
N ILE A 61 -8.18 -2.31 -15.68
CA ILE A 61 -6.86 -1.68 -15.49
C ILE A 61 -6.75 -1.07 -14.08
N GLY A 62 -7.77 -0.34 -13.62
CA GLY A 62 -7.76 0.29 -12.30
C GLY A 62 -7.74 -0.71 -11.14
N VAL A 63 -8.51 -1.79 -11.25
CA VAL A 63 -8.49 -2.91 -10.30
C VAL A 63 -7.13 -3.63 -10.36
N GLY A 64 -6.63 -3.91 -11.55
CA GLY A 64 -5.33 -4.56 -11.75
C GLY A 64 -4.18 -3.78 -11.16
N LEU A 65 -4.13 -2.46 -11.35
CA LEU A 65 -3.11 -1.58 -10.77
C LEU A 65 -3.13 -1.58 -9.24
N ASN A 66 -4.31 -1.58 -8.62
CA ASN A 66 -4.43 -1.69 -7.16
C ASN A 66 -3.92 -3.04 -6.64
N ILE A 67 -4.28 -4.14 -7.32
CA ILE A 67 -3.81 -5.49 -6.94
C ILE A 67 -2.30 -5.61 -7.13
N LEU A 68 -1.75 -5.10 -8.25
CA LEU A 68 -0.31 -5.12 -8.52
C LEU A 68 0.47 -4.30 -7.48
N GLY A 69 -0.07 -3.16 -7.04
CA GLY A 69 0.51 -2.39 -5.94
C GLY A 69 0.62 -3.19 -4.65
N HIS A 70 -0.43 -3.94 -4.29
CA HIS A 70 -0.38 -4.84 -3.13
C HIS A 70 0.63 -5.98 -3.33
N LEU A 71 0.58 -6.65 -4.49
CA LEU A 71 1.45 -7.79 -4.79
C LEU A 71 2.94 -7.41 -4.77
N TYR A 72 3.29 -6.26 -5.36
CA TYR A 72 4.66 -5.75 -5.39
C TYR A 72 5.21 -5.51 -3.99
N THR A 73 4.38 -4.98 -3.11
CA THR A 73 4.80 -4.65 -1.74
C THR A 73 4.95 -5.88 -0.87
N TRP A 74 4.16 -6.93 -1.13
CA TRP A 74 4.26 -8.19 -0.39
C TRP A 74 5.42 -9.07 -0.86
N TRP A 75 5.90 -8.87 -2.08
CA TRP A 75 7.00 -9.65 -2.62
C TRP A 75 8.39 -9.08 -2.28
N LYS A 76 8.44 -7.80 -1.91
CA LYS A 76 9.65 -7.08 -1.49
C LYS A 76 10.03 -7.42 -0.05
#